data_AF-A0A316RPC6-F1
#
_entry.id   AF-A0A316RPC6-F1
#
_cell.length_a   1.000
_cell.length_b   1.000
_cell.length_c   1.000
_cell.angle_alpha   90.00
_cell.angle_beta   90.00
_cell.angle_gamma   90.00
#
_symmetry.space_group_name_H-M   'P 1'
#
loop_
_entity.id
_entity.type
_entity.pdbx_description
1 polymer ?
#
loop_
_entity_poly.entity_id
_entity_poly.type
_entity_poly.pdbx_seq_one_letter_code
_entity_poly.pdbx_strand_id
1 'polypeptide(L)' 'MSTFLPKAEDIKREWYVLDAANKPLGRTAALAA' A
#
# COMPACT_ATOMS: atom_id res chain seq x y z
N MET A 1 16.12 -23.51 -2.95
CA MET A 1 15.71 -22.13 -3.28
C MET A 1 15.13 -21.53 -2.01
N SER A 2 15.78 -20.52 -1.42
CA SER A 2 15.33 -19.88 -0.18
C SER A 2 14.48 -18.67 -0.48
N THR A 3 13.36 -18.52 0.23
CA THR A 3 12.48 -17.36 0.13
C THR A 3 13.20 -16.11 0.63
N PHE A 4 13.10 -15.01 -0.11
CA PHE A 4 13.64 -13.73 0.31
C PHE A 4 12.81 -13.14 1.46
N LEU A 5 13.47 -12.78 2.55
CA LEU A 5 12.90 -12.03 3.67
C LEU A 5 13.64 -10.70 3.77
N PRO A 6 12.98 -9.56 3.48
CA PRO A 6 13.64 -8.26 3.59
C PRO A 6 13.98 -7.95 5.05
N LYS A 7 15.15 -7.34 5.26
CA LYS A 7 15.51 -6.78 6.57
C LYS A 7 14.78 -5.47 6.79
N ALA A 8 14.54 -5.10 8.04
CA ALA A 8 13.80 -3.87 8.37
C ALA A 8 14.43 -2.60 7.77
N GLU A 9 15.76 -2.58 7.64
CA GLU A 9 16.56 -1.49 7.05
C GLU A 9 16.33 -1.32 5.54
N ASP A 10 15.97 -2.40 4.84
CA ASP A 10 15.74 -2.39 3.39
C ASP A 10 14.32 -1.96 3.01
N ILE A 11 13.43 -1.73 3.99
CA ILE A 11 12.02 -1.36 3.73
C ILE A 11 11.92 0.12 3.35
N LYS A 12 11.77 0.39 2.06
CA LYS A 12 11.45 1.72 1.54
C LYS A 12 9.94 1.97 1.66
N ARG A 13 9.56 3.06 2.32
CA ARG A 13 8.17 3.51 2.46
C ARG A 13 7.99 4.84 1.76
N GLU A 14 7.04 4.89 0.85
CA GLU A 14 6.65 6.10 0.13
C GLU A 14 5.25 6.54 0.57
N TRP A 15 5.01 7.84 0.55
CA TRP A 15 3.71 8.43 0.90
C TRP A 15 2.88 8.65 -0.35
N TYR A 16 1.61 8.26 -0.29
CA TYR A 16 0.65 8.48 -1.37
C TYR A 16 -0.60 9.17 -0.83
N VAL A 17 -1.25 9.96 -1.70
CA VAL A 17 -2.53 10.62 -1.41
C VAL A 17 -3.56 10.06 -2.38
N LEU A 18 -4.66 9.53 -1.84
CA LEU A 18 -5.77 8.98 -2.61
C LEU A 18 -6.96 9.94 -2.56
N ASP A 19 -7.39 10.42 -3.74
CA ASP A 19 -8.64 11.17 -3.85
C ASP A 19 -9.85 10.23 -3.85
N ALA A 20 -10.68 10.37 -2.82
CA ALA A 20 -11.88 9.59 -2.58
C ALA A 20 -13.17 10.28 -3.03
N ALA A 21 -13.11 11.50 -3.58
CA ALA A 21 -14.30 12.21 -4.03
C ALA A 21 -15.05 11.41 -5.11
N ASN A 22 -16.37 11.31 -4.97
CA ASN A 22 -17.27 10.62 -5.89
C ASN A 22 -16.97 9.12 -6.12
N LYS A 23 -16.19 8.47 -5.25
CA LYS A 23 -15.89 7.03 -5.34
C LYS A 23 -16.54 6.26 -4.17
N PRO A 24 -17.07 5.05 -4.42
CA PRO A 24 -17.66 4.23 -3.36
C PRO A 24 -16.58 3.76 -2.38
N LEU A 25 -16.87 3.89 -1.08
CA LEU A 25 -15.95 3.58 0.03
C LEU A 25 -15.28 2.20 -0.09
N GLY A 26 -16.04 1.17 -0.48
CA GLY A 26 -15.48 -0.19 -0.60
C GLY A 26 -14.40 -0.33 -1.67
N ARG A 27 -14.45 0.46 -2.75
CA ARG A 27 -13.44 0.41 -3.81
C ARG A 27 -12.22 1.26 -3.50
N THR A 28 -12.41 2.38 -2.80
CA THR A 28 -11.28 3.22 -2.36
C THR A 28 -10.51 2.55 -1.22
N ALA A 29 -11.21 1.92 -0.27
CA ALA A 29 -10.59 1.21 0.83
C ALA A 29 -9.78 0.00 0.35
N ALA A 30 -10.29 -0.75 -0.65
CA ALA A 30 -9.56 -1.88 -1.22
C ALA A 30 -8.26 -1.49 -1.95
N LEU A 31 -8.16 -0.24 -2.44
CA LEU A 31 -6.94 0.28 -3.07
C LEU A 31 -5.93 0.81 -2.05
N ALA A 32 -6.39 1.14 -0.83
CA ALA A 32 -5.57 1.70 0.23
C ALA A 32 -5.03 0.63 1.20
N ALA A 33 -5.64 -0.56 1.22
CA ALA A 33 -5.22 -1.72 2.02
C ALA A 33 -4.07 -2.48 1.35
#